data_AF-A0A6M0LLD9-F1
#
_entry.id   AF-A0A6M0LLD9-F1
#
_cell.length_a   1.000
_cell.length_b   1.000
_cell.length_c   1.000
_cell.angle_alpha   90.00
_cell.angle_beta   90.00
_cell.angle_gamma   90.00
#
_symmetry.space_group_name_H-M   'P 1'
#
loop_
_entity.id
_entity.type
_entity.pdbx_description
1 polymer ?
#
loop_
_entity_poly.entity_id
_entity_poly.type
_entity_poly.pdbx_seq_one_letter_code
_entity_poly.pdbx_strand_id
1 'polypeptide(L)'
;MEKNNISCKIIEDLLPSYKDGILTDSVNDAVELHLNNCEDCRKKLHELETMMDDAKSDSAKRDAAFISGIRRYKHYLIGLAIGAGIPIGLFLIFVLWVVGLVIINN
;
A
#
# COMPACT_ATOMS: atom_id res chain seq x y z
N MET A 1 37.30 21.10 27.49
CA MET A 1 36.39 22.22 27.18
C MET A 1 34.99 21.65 27.18
N GLU A 2 34.29 21.93 28.27
CA GLU A 2 32.95 21.49 28.60
C GLU A 2 31.98 22.48 27.95
N LYS A 3 31.12 21.99 27.06
CA LYS A 3 29.95 22.73 26.56
C LYS A 3 28.89 21.71 26.24
N ASN A 4 27.70 21.92 26.79
CA ASN A 4 26.44 21.30 26.41
C ASN A 4 26.25 21.35 24.88
N ASN A 5 26.81 20.37 24.20
CA ASN A 5 26.64 20.11 22.78
C ASN A 5 26.84 18.61 22.65
N ILE A 6 25.73 17.91 22.55
CA ILE A 6 25.69 16.49 22.23
C ILE A 6 26.59 16.31 20.99
N SER A 7 27.56 15.40 21.07
CA SER A 7 28.49 15.16 19.96
C SER A 7 27.71 14.72 18.72
N CYS A 8 28.13 15.17 17.53
CA CYS A 8 27.50 14.77 16.27
C CYS A 8 27.33 13.25 16.16
N LYS A 9 28.29 12.49 16.70
CA LYS A 9 28.23 11.02 16.74
C LYS A 9 27.04 10.47 17.52
N ILE A 10 26.68 11.10 18.64
CA ILE A 10 25.52 10.72 19.45
C ILE A 10 24.23 11.12 18.74
N ILE A 11 24.20 12.31 18.13
CA ILE A 11 23.06 12.76 17.32
C ILE A 11 22.82 11.78 16.18
N GLU A 12 23.87 11.38 15.46
CA GLU A 12 23.81 10.42 14.36
C GLU A 12 23.25 9.06 14.77
N ASP A 13 23.64 8.53 15.93
CA ASP A 13 23.08 7.27 16.47
C ASP A 13 21.59 7.44 16.86
N LEU A 14 21.19 8.66 17.25
CA LEU A 14 19.81 9.01 17.58
C LEU A 14 18.96 9.39 16.36
N LEU A 15 19.55 9.80 15.23
CA LEU A 15 18.81 10.22 14.02
C LEU A 15 17.82 9.17 13.51
N PRO A 16 18.16 7.86 13.45
CA PRO A 16 17.19 6.82 13.11
C PRO A 16 15.98 6.84 14.06
N SER A 17 16.25 6.91 15.37
CA SER A 17 15.23 6.91 16.41
C SER A 17 14.39 8.20 16.44
N TYR A 18 15.01 9.34 16.11
CA TYR A 18 14.36 10.65 15.95
C TYR A 18 13.35 10.61 14.81
N LYS A 19 13.76 10.07 13.66
CA LYS A 19 12.89 9.90 12.49
C LYS A 19 11.74 8.91 12.76
N ASP A 20 12.00 7.86 13.54
CA ASP A 20 10.98 6.89 13.95
C ASP A 20 10.00 7.46 15.00
N GLY A 21 10.25 8.66 15.53
CA GLY A 21 9.37 9.34 16.48
C GLY A 21 9.28 8.67 17.85
N ILE A 22 10.26 7.85 18.20
CA ILE A 22 10.29 7.07 19.45
C ILE A 22 11.10 7.73 20.57
N LEU A 23 11.72 8.87 20.29
CA LEU A 23 12.45 9.66 21.28
C LEU A 23 11.49 10.45 22.17
N THR A 24 11.89 10.66 23.42
CA THR A 24 11.17 11.54 24.35
C THR A 24 11.31 13.00 23.93
N ASP A 25 10.32 13.83 24.25
CA ASP A 25 10.29 15.26 23.88
C ASP A 25 11.58 16.01 24.23
N SER A 26 12.15 15.76 25.42
CA SER A 26 13.41 16.37 25.87
C SER A 26 14.63 16.03 25.00
N VAL A 27 14.62 14.86 24.35
CA VAL A 27 15.69 14.41 23.45
C VAL A 27 15.43 14.93 22.05
N ASN A 28 14.16 14.98 21.61
CA ASN A 28 13.77 15.61 20.34
C ASN A 28 14.20 17.07 20.28
N ASP A 29 13.90 17.87 21.30
CA ASP A 29 14.30 19.29 21.37
C ASP A 29 15.83 19.46 21.28
N ALA A 30 16.58 18.57 21.93
CA ALA A 30 18.03 18.59 21.92
C ALA A 30 18.61 18.22 20.54
N VAL A 31 18.00 17.27 19.84
CA VAL A 31 18.35 16.89 18.47
C VAL A 31 18.04 18.02 17.51
N GLU A 32 16.86 18.64 17.61
CA GLU A 32 16.44 19.75 16.75
C GLU A 32 17.32 20.98 16.92
N LEU A 33 17.68 21.32 18.16
CA LEU A 33 18.62 22.39 18.45
C LEU A 33 20.00 22.13 17.83
N HIS A 34 20.46 20.88 17.82
CA HIS A 34 21.71 20.50 17.18
C HIS A 34 21.62 20.53 15.65
N LEU A 35 20.55 20.01 15.05
CA LEU A 35 20.30 20.06 13.60
C LEU A 35 20.21 21.50 13.06
N ASN A 36 19.76 22.44 13.91
CA ASN A 36 19.76 23.88 13.58
C ASN A 36 21.16 24.50 13.57
N ASN A 37 22.10 23.97 14.35
CA ASN A 37 23.45 24.51 14.47
C ASN A 37 24.53 23.67 13.74
N CYS A 38 24.20 22.48 13.24
CA CYS A 38 25.12 21.57 12.57
C CYS A 38 24.61 21.14 11.19
N GLU A 39 25.30 21.58 10.14
CA GLU A 39 24.98 21.22 8.75
C GLU A 39 25.29 19.75 8.43
N ASP A 40 26.35 19.19 9.04
CA ASP A 40 26.76 17.80 8.81
C ASP A 40 25.69 16.80 9.28
N CYS A 41 25.12 17.02 10.47
CA CYS A 41 24.03 16.21 11.00
C CYS A 41 22.76 16.32 10.14
N ARG A 42 22.50 17.51 9.55
CA ARG A 42 21.38 17.72 8.63
C ARG A 42 21.56 16.96 7.32
N LYS A 43 22.78 16.93 6.77
CA LYS A 43 23.08 16.12 5.57
C LYS A 43 22.88 14.63 5.84
N LYS A 44 23.32 14.12 6.99
CA LYS A 44 23.14 12.71 7.37
C LYS A 44 21.67 12.34 7.55
N LEU A 45 20.85 13.23 8.14
CA LEU A 45 19.40 13.04 8.20
C LEU A 45 18.80 12.92 6.79
N HIS A 46 19.15 13.84 5.89
CA HIS A 46 18.64 13.81 4.50
C HIS A 46 19.11 12.56 3.75
N GLU A 47 20.34 12.10 3.97
CA GLU A 47 20.84 10.85 3.38
C GLU A 47 20.02 9.63 3.85
N LEU A 48 19.73 9.55 5.15
CA LEU A 48 18.84 8.53 5.74
C LEU A 48 17.39 8.62 5.21
N GLU A 49 16.91 9.80 4.86
CA GLU A 49 15.62 10.01 4.20
C GLU A 49 15.61 9.46 2.77
N THR A 50 16.60 9.82 1.97
CA THR A 50 16.70 9.39 0.57
C THR A 50 16.82 7.87 0.42
N MET A 51 17.61 7.19 1.24
CA MET A 51 17.76 5.73 1.18
C MET A 51 16.45 4.97 1.46
N MET A 52 15.55 5.53 2.25
CA MET A 52 14.28 4.88 2.60
C MET A 52 13.17 5.18 1.58
N ASP A 53 13.19 6.35 0.96
CA ASP A 53 12.23 6.71 -0.09
C ASP A 53 12.44 5.91 -1.37
N ASP A 54 13.69 5.59 -1.72
CA ASP A 54 13.97 4.70 -2.84
C ASP A 54 13.38 3.30 -2.62
N ALA A 55 13.46 2.76 -1.40
CA ALA A 55 12.87 1.47 -1.03
C ALA A 55 11.32 1.49 -1.00
N LYS A 56 10.72 2.63 -0.64
CA LYS A 56 9.25 2.83 -0.65
C LYS A 56 8.69 3.01 -2.06
N SER A 57 9.42 3.71 -2.93
CA SER A 57 9.00 3.94 -4.31
C SER A 57 8.95 2.63 -5.11
N ASP A 58 9.88 1.71 -4.81
CA ASP A 58 10.04 0.45 -5.53
C ASP A 58 9.01 -0.61 -5.05
N SER A 59 8.67 -0.61 -3.76
CA SER A 59 7.56 -1.42 -3.23
C SER A 59 6.20 -0.91 -3.71
N ALA A 60 5.95 0.40 -3.63
CA ALA A 60 4.70 1.00 -4.13
C ALA A 60 4.48 0.78 -5.64
N LYS A 61 5.54 0.81 -6.46
CA LYS A 61 5.47 0.49 -7.89
C LYS A 61 5.15 -0.98 -8.15
N ARG A 62 5.75 -1.91 -7.40
CA ARG A 62 5.47 -3.34 -7.52
C ARG A 62 4.02 -3.66 -7.14
N ASP A 63 3.52 -3.04 -6.07
CA ASP A 63 2.14 -3.23 -5.60
C ASP A 63 1.12 -2.66 -6.59
N ALA A 64 1.39 -1.47 -7.16
CA ALA A 64 0.55 -0.89 -8.20
C ALA A 64 0.51 -1.75 -9.48
N ALA A 65 1.66 -2.31 -9.89
CA ALA A 65 1.74 -3.21 -11.03
C ALA A 65 0.95 -4.51 -10.80
N PHE A 66 1.04 -5.10 -9.60
CA PHE A 66 0.31 -6.31 -9.23
C PHE A 66 -1.21 -6.10 -9.22
N ILE A 67 -1.68 -5.00 -8.61
CA ILE A 67 -3.11 -4.66 -8.54
C ILE A 67 -3.69 -4.40 -9.95
N SER A 68 -2.89 -3.80 -10.84
CA SER A 68 -3.31 -3.51 -12.22
C SER A 68 -3.55 -4.78 -13.06
N GLY A 69 -2.81 -5.87 -12.80
CA GLY A 69 -2.99 -7.16 -13.47
C GLY A 69 -4.30 -7.86 -13.10
N ILE A 70 -4.68 -7.81 -11.83
CA ILE A 70 -5.89 -8.46 -11.29
C ILE A 70 -7.20 -7.80 -11.77
N ARG A 71 -7.20 -6.48 -12.00
CA ARG A 71 -8.44 -5.74 -12.34
C ARG A 71 -9.04 -6.15 -13.69
N ARG A 72 -8.23 -6.62 -14.65
CA ARG A 72 -8.70 -7.05 -15.99
C ARG A 72 -9.52 -8.34 -15.95
N TYR A 73 -9.31 -9.20 -14.96
CA TYR A 73 -10.00 -10.49 -14.84
C TYR A 73 -11.47 -10.36 -14.40
N LYS A 74 -11.80 -9.33 -13.61
CA LYS A 74 -13.16 -9.13 -13.06
C LYS A 74 -14.20 -8.89 -14.16
N HIS A 75 -13.85 -8.13 -15.21
CA HIS A 75 -14.77 -7.85 -16.33
C HIS A 75 -14.99 -9.07 -17.23
N TYR A 76 -13.99 -9.94 -17.37
CA TYR A 76 -14.10 -11.19 -18.12
C TYR A 76 -15.03 -12.19 -17.44
N LEU A 77 -14.93 -12.34 -16.11
CA LEU A 77 -15.80 -13.25 -15.35
C LEU A 77 -17.28 -12.87 -15.42
N ILE A 78 -17.58 -11.57 -15.34
CA ILE A 78 -18.96 -11.05 -15.40
C ILE A 78 -19.56 -11.31 -16.80
N GLY A 79 -18.77 -11.12 -17.86
CA GLY A 79 -19.20 -11.42 -19.24
C GLY A 79 -19.52 -12.89 -19.48
N LEU A 80 -18.71 -13.80 -18.91
CA LEU A 80 -18.91 -15.25 -19.02
C LEU A 80 -20.21 -15.72 -18.34
N ALA A 81 -20.50 -15.20 -17.14
CA ALA A 81 -21.70 -15.57 -16.39
C ALA A 81 -23.00 -15.16 -17.10
N ILE A 82 -23.02 -13.96 -17.71
CA ILE A 82 -24.18 -13.44 -18.43
C ILE A 82 -24.36 -14.17 -19.77
N GLY A 83 -23.26 -14.44 -20.49
CA GLY A 83 -23.30 -15.10 -21.79
C GLY A 83 -23.78 -16.55 -21.75
N ALA A 84 -23.45 -17.30 -20.70
CA ALA A 84 -23.86 -18.69 -20.55
C ALA A 84 -25.15 -18.86 -19.72
N GLY A 85 -25.36 -18.06 -18.68
CA GLY A 85 -26.46 -18.25 -17.73
C GLY A 85 -27.85 -17.97 -18.31
N ILE A 86 -27.99 -16.89 -19.08
CA ILE A 86 -29.27 -16.46 -19.66
C ILE A 86 -29.85 -17.48 -20.65
N PRO A 87 -29.11 -17.97 -21.66
CA PRO A 87 -29.67 -18.94 -22.61
C PRO A 87 -30.03 -20.28 -21.96
N ILE A 88 -29.22 -20.75 -20.99
CA ILE A 88 -29.50 -22.00 -20.27
C ILE A 88 -30.77 -21.85 -19.42
N GLY A 89 -30.92 -20.74 -18.70
CA GLY A 89 -32.11 -20.47 -17.91
C GLY A 89 -33.39 -20.41 -18.74
N LEU A 90 -33.36 -19.67 -19.86
CA LEU A 90 -34.51 -19.58 -20.77
C LEU A 90 -34.87 -20.94 -21.38
N PHE A 91 -33.86 -21.74 -21.74
CA PHE A 91 -34.08 -23.07 -22.29
C PHE A 91 -34.75 -24.00 -21.28
N LEU A 92 -34.30 -24.01 -20.01
CA LEU A 92 -34.92 -24.81 -18.96
C LEU A 92 -36.36 -24.39 -18.68
N ILE A 93 -36.63 -23.08 -18.63
CA ILE A 93 -38.00 -22.56 -18.45
C ILE A 93 -38.90 -22.97 -19.61
N PHE A 94 -38.41 -22.88 -20.85
CA PHE A 94 -39.15 -23.31 -22.03
C PHE A 94 -39.48 -24.81 -22.00
N VAL A 95 -38.51 -25.65 -21.65
CA VAL A 95 -38.73 -27.11 -21.51
C VAL A 95 -39.77 -27.41 -20.45
N LEU A 96 -39.69 -26.78 -19.27
CA LEU A 96 -40.68 -26.96 -18.21
C LEU A 96 -42.08 -26.53 -18.63
N TRP A 97 -42.19 -25.42 -19.37
CA TRP A 97 -43.46 -24.92 -19.88
C TRP A 97 -44.09 -25.90 -20.88
N VAL A 98 -43.30 -26.43 -21.84
CA VAL A 98 -43.77 -27.42 -22.82
C VAL A 98 -44.22 -28.71 -22.14
N VAL A 99 -43.45 -29.23 -21.19
CA VAL A 99 -43.80 -30.46 -20.45
C VAL A 99 -45.08 -30.26 -19.65
N GLY A 100 -45.24 -29.12 -18.97
CA GLY A 100 -46.47 -28.80 -18.24
C GLY A 100 -47.69 -28.73 -19.15
N LEU A 101 -47.55 -28.11 -20.33
CA LEU A 101 -48.63 -28.02 -21.32
C LEU A 101 -49.05 -29.40 -21.82
N VAL A 102 -48.09 -30.27 -22.12
CA VAL A 102 -48.34 -31.65 -22.56
C VAL A 102 -49.07 -32.47 -21.48
N ILE A 103 -48.65 -32.35 -20.21
CA ILE A 103 -49.30 -33.07 -19.09
C ILE A 103 -50.74 -32.59 -18.88
N ILE A 104 -51.01 -31.30 -19.03
CA ILE A 104 -52.37 -30.75 -18.85
C ILE A 104 -53.29 -31.17 -20.01
N ASN A 105 -52.74 -31.36 -21.21
CA ASN A 105 -53.52 -31.64 -22.42
C ASN A 105 -53.73 -33.14 -22.71
N ASN A 106 -53.11 -34.04 -21.94
CA ASN A 106 -53.22 -35.49 -22.09
C ASN A 106 -53.91 -36.12 -20.87
#